data_AF-A0A2G3A6G1-F1
#
_entry.id   AF-A0A2G3A6G1-F1
#
_cell.length_a   1.000
_cell.length_b   1.000
_cell.length_c   1.000
_cell.angle_alpha   90.00
_cell.angle_beta   90.00
_cell.angle_gamma   90.00
#
_symmetry.space_group_name_H-M   'P 1'
#
loop_
_entity.id
_entity.type
_entity.pdbx_description
1 polymer ?
#
loop_
_entity_poly.entity_id
_entity_poly.type
_entity_poly.pdbx_seq_one_letter_code
_entity_poly.pdbx_strand_id
1 'polypeptide(L)'
;MIESNKKCDDLCAMFLECNLTGNSREWWMDYGATRHVCANKELFSSFASAQVEEMIYMANSATTKIEGTGKLCSKMTSGKVLTVNNVLYVPELRRNLISISLLDKNGFKCVTISEKIVISKREMYVGKGYLTEGLYKMNVNK
;
A
#
# COMPACT_ATOMS: atom_id res chain seq x y z
N MET A 1 5.40 13.51 -51.41
CA MET A 1 6.13 14.37 -50.47
C MET A 1 5.62 14.04 -49.07
N ILE A 2 6.51 13.42 -48.27
CA ILE A 2 6.48 13.16 -46.82
C ILE A 2 5.38 12.22 -46.29
N GLU A 3 5.73 10.94 -46.17
CA GLU A 3 5.14 10.04 -45.17
C GLU A 3 5.46 10.57 -43.77
N SER A 4 4.44 10.85 -42.98
CA SER A 4 4.61 11.21 -41.57
C SER A 4 5.11 9.98 -40.79
N ASN A 5 6.41 9.88 -40.59
CA ASN A 5 7.02 8.99 -39.61
C ASN A 5 6.54 9.41 -38.21
N LYS A 6 5.44 8.81 -37.75
CA LYS A 6 5.06 8.84 -36.33
C LYS A 6 6.12 8.04 -35.58
N LYS A 7 7.13 8.75 -35.07
CA LYS A 7 8.05 8.21 -34.10
C LYS A 7 7.21 7.84 -32.86
N CYS A 8 7.03 6.54 -32.63
CA CYS A 8 6.47 6.06 -31.38
C CYS A 8 7.57 6.27 -30.33
N ASP A 9 7.33 7.14 -29.36
CA ASP A 9 8.26 7.29 -28.24
C ASP A 9 8.30 5.95 -27.50
N ASP A 10 9.46 5.29 -27.50
CA ASP A 10 9.68 4.05 -26.78
C ASP A 10 9.74 4.36 -25.28
N LEU A 11 8.57 4.41 -24.65
CA LEU A 11 8.40 4.66 -23.22
C LEU A 11 8.68 3.37 -22.45
N CYS A 12 9.95 2.99 -22.37
CA CYS A 12 10.39 1.83 -21.60
C CYS A 12 10.46 2.18 -20.11
N ALA A 13 9.63 1.53 -19.29
CA ALA A 13 9.65 1.64 -17.84
C ALA A 13 10.09 0.29 -17.23
N MET A 14 11.16 0.31 -16.45
CA MET A 14 11.62 -0.85 -15.70
C MET A 14 11.09 -0.75 -14.26
N PHE A 15 10.31 -1.74 -13.84
CA PHE A 15 9.85 -1.88 -12.46
C PHE A 15 10.70 -2.95 -11.77
N LEU A 16 11.41 -2.58 -10.71
CA LEU A 16 12.14 -3.52 -9.85
C LEU A 16 11.48 -3.54 -8.48
N GLU A 17 10.91 -4.67 -8.10
CA GLU A 17 10.50 -4.92 -6.71
C GLU A 17 11.71 -5.43 -5.92
N CYS A 18 12.29 -4.58 -5.08
CA CYS A 18 13.33 -5.01 -4.15
C CYS A 18 12.69 -5.50 -2.83
N ASN A 19 12.83 -6.80 -2.55
CA ASN A 19 12.43 -7.43 -1.28
C ASN A 19 13.41 -7.10 -0.14
N LEU A 20 13.65 -5.82 0.14
CA LEU A 20 14.50 -5.37 1.24
C LEU A 20 13.81 -5.62 2.58
N THR A 21 14.59 -6.00 3.59
CA THR A 21 14.14 -6.24 4.97
C THR A 21 13.37 -5.04 5.49
N GLY A 22 12.07 -5.20 5.71
CA GLY A 22 11.19 -4.12 6.15
C GLY A 22 11.06 -4.08 7.68
N ASN A 23 10.91 -2.88 8.22
CA ASN A 23 10.40 -2.70 9.57
C ASN A 23 8.90 -3.01 9.57
N SER A 24 8.46 -3.99 10.36
CA SER A 24 7.06 -4.42 10.44
C SER A 24 6.12 -3.38 11.05
N ARG A 25 6.62 -2.20 11.47
CA ARG A 25 5.81 -1.05 11.91
C ARG A 25 5.65 0.03 10.84
N GLU A 26 6.36 -0.06 9.72
CA GLU A 26 6.26 0.89 8.61
C GLU A 26 5.14 0.49 7.63
N TRP A 27 4.60 1.49 6.94
CA TRP A 27 3.48 1.33 6.00
C TRP A 27 3.88 1.76 4.60
N TRP A 28 3.59 0.91 3.63
CA TRP A 28 3.94 1.13 2.23
C TRP A 28 2.66 1.21 1.39
N MET A 29 2.56 2.20 0.52
CA MET A 29 1.46 2.30 -0.43
C MET A 29 1.83 1.55 -1.70
N ASP A 30 0.93 0.66 -2.12
CA ASP A 30 1.17 -0.26 -3.21
C ASP A 30 0.01 -0.22 -4.23
N TYR A 31 0.36 0.03 -5.49
CA TYR A 31 -0.57 0.03 -6.61
C TYR A 31 -0.89 -1.40 -7.11
N GLY A 32 0.03 -2.36 -6.92
CA GLY A 32 -0.13 -3.76 -7.31
C GLY A 32 -0.93 -4.59 -6.29
N ALA A 33 -0.99 -4.15 -5.03
CA ALA A 33 -1.77 -4.82 -4.00
C ALA A 33 -3.29 -4.70 -4.23
N THR A 34 -3.99 -5.83 -4.18
CA THR A 34 -5.46 -5.92 -4.25
C THR A 34 -6.12 -5.95 -2.87
N ARG A 35 -5.34 -6.19 -1.81
CA ARG A 35 -5.77 -6.24 -0.40
C ARG A 35 -4.87 -5.33 0.44
N HIS A 36 -5.40 -4.80 1.53
CA HIS A 36 -4.56 -4.28 2.60
C HIS A 36 -4.01 -5.46 3.41
N VAL A 37 -2.70 -5.47 3.66
CA VAL A 37 -2.02 -6.57 4.36
C VAL A 37 -1.08 -6.03 5.43
N CYS A 38 -0.97 -6.75 6.53
CA CYS A 38 -0.16 -6.37 7.67
C CYS A 38 0.53 -7.60 8.27
N ALA A 39 1.82 -7.49 8.53
CA ALA A 39 2.64 -8.52 9.16
C ALA A 39 2.71 -8.37 10.68
N ASN A 40 2.28 -7.23 11.23
CA ASN A 40 2.39 -6.95 12.66
C ASN A 40 1.01 -6.83 13.33
N LYS A 41 0.67 -7.84 14.13
CA LYS A 41 -0.60 -7.93 14.85
C LYS A 41 -0.80 -6.79 15.86
N GLU A 42 0.27 -6.24 16.44
CA GLU A 42 0.20 -5.18 17.46
C GLU A 42 -0.37 -3.87 16.91
N LEU A 43 -0.31 -3.66 15.59
CA LEU A 43 -0.78 -2.42 14.98
C LEU A 43 -2.32 -2.35 14.95
N PHE A 44 -3.01 -3.49 15.01
CA PHE A 44 -4.45 -3.58 14.85
C PHE A 44 -5.19 -2.96 16.04
N SER A 45 -6.06 -1.99 15.74
CA SER A 45 -6.99 -1.40 16.71
C SER A 45 -8.20 -2.29 17.01
N SER A 46 -8.53 -3.18 16.08
CA SER A 46 -9.50 -4.27 16.28
C SER A 46 -9.05 -5.46 15.44
N PHE A 47 -9.25 -6.67 15.94
CA PHE A 47 -8.78 -7.88 15.31
C PHE A 47 -9.78 -9.02 15.50
N ALA A 48 -10.04 -9.77 14.43
CA ALA A 48 -10.78 -11.02 14.44
C ALA A 48 -9.88 -12.11 13.84
N SER A 49 -9.65 -13.17 14.61
CA SER A 49 -8.92 -14.34 14.13
C SER A 49 -9.70 -15.03 13.00
N ALA A 50 -8.99 -15.51 11.99
CA ALA A 50 -9.57 -16.32 10.93
C ALA A 50 -10.21 -17.59 11.53
N GLN A 51 -11.46 -17.86 11.17
CA GLN A 51 -12.20 -19.05 11.65
C GLN A 51 -12.01 -20.26 10.74
N VAL A 52 -11.66 -20.00 9.48
CA VAL A 52 -11.37 -21.00 8.45
C VAL A 52 -10.02 -20.69 7.85
N GLU A 53 -9.41 -21.69 7.23
CA GLU A 53 -8.14 -21.52 6.53
C GLU A 53 -8.36 -20.70 5.25
N GLU A 54 -7.98 -19.43 5.31
CA GLU A 54 -7.96 -18.54 4.15
C GLU A 54 -6.52 -18.32 3.71
N MET A 55 -6.30 -18.26 2.38
CA MET A 55 -4.99 -18.06 1.78
C MET A 55 -4.99 -16.80 0.92
N ILE A 56 -3.85 -16.13 0.82
CA ILE A 56 -3.61 -15.02 -0.12
C ILE A 56 -2.56 -15.41 -1.15
N TYR A 57 -2.78 -15.03 -2.41
CA TYR A 57 -1.81 -15.19 -3.49
C TYR A 57 -0.83 -14.02 -3.52
N MET A 58 0.44 -14.36 -3.67
CA MET A 58 1.56 -13.42 -3.70
C MET A 58 2.05 -13.17 -5.12
N ALA A 59 2.80 -12.09 -5.33
CA ALA A 59 3.36 -11.73 -6.63
C ALA A 59 4.32 -12.80 -7.20
N ASN A 60 4.97 -13.59 -6.34
CA ASN A 60 5.85 -14.69 -6.71
C ASN A 60 5.09 -16.01 -6.97
N SER A 61 3.77 -15.96 -7.19
CA SER A 61 2.89 -17.12 -7.36
C SER A 61 2.77 -18.05 -6.15
N ALA A 62 3.43 -17.74 -5.03
CA ALA A 62 3.24 -18.47 -3.79
C ALA A 62 1.88 -18.12 -3.15
N THR A 63 1.46 -18.96 -2.20
CA THR A 63 0.34 -18.67 -1.31
C THR A 63 0.82 -18.66 0.13
N THR A 64 0.18 -17.85 0.96
CA THR A 64 0.44 -17.80 2.40
C THR A 64 -0.87 -17.64 3.16
N LYS A 65 -0.85 -18.03 4.44
CA LYS A 65 -2.04 -18.09 5.28
C LYS A 65 -2.43 -16.72 5.80
N ILE A 66 -3.73 -16.45 5.76
CA ILE A 66 -4.35 -15.31 6.44
C ILE A 66 -4.73 -15.78 7.84
N GLU A 67 -4.18 -15.14 8.87
CA GLU A 67 -4.43 -15.50 10.27
C GLU A 67 -5.54 -14.66 10.92
N GLY A 68 -5.97 -13.60 10.26
CA GLY A 68 -7.11 -12.81 10.70
C GLY A 68 -7.33 -11.56 9.88
N THR A 69 -8.35 -10.80 10.27
CA THR A 69 -8.70 -9.53 9.65
C THR A 69 -8.96 -8.49 10.72
N GLY A 70 -8.68 -7.23 10.42
CA GLY A 70 -8.97 -6.17 11.37
C GLY A 70 -8.91 -4.76 10.82
N LYS A 71 -8.84 -3.82 11.75
CA LYS A 71 -8.83 -2.39 11.49
C LYS A 71 -7.55 -1.76 12.02
N LEU A 72 -7.00 -0.84 11.23
CA LEU A 72 -5.79 -0.09 11.54
C LEU A 72 -6.06 1.41 11.52
N CYS A 73 -5.42 2.12 12.44
CA CYS A 73 -5.52 3.57 12.58
C CYS A 73 -4.12 4.17 12.60
N SER A 74 -3.72 4.80 11.50
CA SER A 74 -2.40 5.42 11.38
C SER A 74 -2.53 6.94 11.52
N LYS A 75 -1.89 7.51 12.55
CA LYS A 75 -1.83 8.96 12.75
C LYS A 75 -0.78 9.57 11.82
N MET A 76 -1.21 10.35 10.85
CA MET A 76 -0.35 11.06 9.91
C MET A 76 0.34 12.24 10.59
N THR A 77 1.49 12.65 10.06
CA THR A 77 2.20 13.87 10.48
C THR A 77 1.38 15.15 10.31
N SER A 78 0.33 15.11 9.49
CA SER A 78 -0.69 16.18 9.38
C SER A 78 -1.58 16.32 10.62
N GLY A 79 -1.49 15.39 11.58
CA GLY A 79 -2.38 15.28 12.73
C GLY A 79 -3.65 14.45 12.47
N LYS A 80 -3.98 14.16 11.20
CA LYS A 80 -5.16 13.36 10.85
C LYS A 80 -4.91 11.87 11.01
N VAL A 81 -5.98 11.11 11.26
CA VAL A 81 -5.92 9.64 11.34
C VAL A 81 -6.43 9.04 10.04
N LEU A 82 -5.62 8.20 9.40
CA LEU A 82 -6.05 7.32 8.33
C LEU A 82 -6.52 6.01 8.93
N THR A 83 -7.82 5.72 8.81
CA THR A 83 -8.38 4.42 9.17
C THR A 83 -8.44 3.51 7.96
N VAL A 84 -7.86 2.32 8.09
CA VAL A 84 -7.89 1.27 7.07
C VAL A 84 -8.64 0.07 7.66
N ASN A 85 -9.72 -0.33 7.00
CA ASN A 85 -10.56 -1.46 7.41
C ASN A 85 -10.24 -2.70 6.57
N ASN A 86 -10.71 -3.87 7.02
CA ASN A 86 -10.58 -5.14 6.31
C ASN A 86 -9.13 -5.49 5.94
N VAL A 87 -8.19 -5.16 6.83
CA VAL A 87 -6.78 -5.45 6.63
C VAL A 87 -6.50 -6.87 7.04
N LEU A 88 -5.91 -7.63 6.13
CA LEU A 88 -5.50 -9.00 6.39
C LEU A 88 -4.24 -9.03 7.23
N TYR A 89 -4.23 -9.89 8.24
CA TYR A 89 -3.04 -10.23 9.00
C TYR A 89 -2.38 -11.46 8.38
N VAL A 90 -1.13 -11.27 7.93
CA VAL A 90 -0.34 -12.28 7.23
C VAL A 90 1.09 -12.18 7.77
N PRO A 91 1.45 -12.97 8.79
CA PRO A 91 2.73 -12.83 9.50
C PRO A 91 3.96 -13.15 8.65
N GLU A 92 3.81 -13.95 7.58
CA GLU A 92 4.91 -14.28 6.67
C GLU A 92 5.34 -13.11 5.78
N LEU A 93 4.54 -12.03 5.71
CA LEU A 93 4.91 -10.85 4.95
C LEU A 93 6.02 -10.05 5.64
N ARG A 94 6.86 -9.41 4.83
CA ARG A 94 7.97 -8.57 5.32
C ARG A 94 7.58 -7.09 5.46
N ARG A 95 6.48 -6.67 4.83
CA ARG A 95 6.02 -5.28 4.79
C ARG A 95 4.52 -5.23 4.99
N ASN A 96 4.06 -4.16 5.65
CA ASN A 96 2.65 -3.84 5.65
C ASN A 96 2.33 -3.01 4.41
N LEU A 97 1.33 -3.43 3.64
CA LEU A 97 0.95 -2.79 2.38
C LEU A 97 -0.46 -2.24 2.46
N ILE A 98 -0.62 -1.01 2.01
CA ILE A 98 -1.91 -0.39 1.77
C ILE A 98 -2.15 -0.36 0.27
N SER A 99 -3.09 -1.19 -0.18
CA SER A 99 -3.64 -1.13 -1.53
C SER A 99 -4.18 0.26 -1.85
N ILE A 100 -3.58 0.92 -2.83
CA ILE A 100 -4.01 2.25 -3.29
C ILE A 100 -5.35 2.14 -4.03
N SER A 101 -5.57 1.05 -4.78
CA SER A 101 -6.84 0.82 -5.49
C SER A 101 -8.02 0.66 -4.53
N LEU A 102 -7.82 0.06 -3.35
CA LEU A 102 -8.86 0.01 -2.32
C LEU A 102 -9.09 1.37 -1.65
N LEU A 103 -8.05 2.19 -1.45
CA LEU A 103 -8.23 3.56 -0.99
C LEU A 103 -9.07 4.39 -1.98
N ASP A 104 -8.76 4.28 -3.27
CA ASP A 104 -9.48 4.95 -4.36
C ASP A 104 -10.96 4.57 -4.39
N LYS A 105 -11.26 3.26 -4.34
CA LYS A 105 -12.63 2.75 -4.20
C LYS A 105 -13.38 3.29 -2.98
N ASN A 106 -12.67 3.71 -1.94
CA ASN A 106 -13.23 4.29 -0.71
C ASN A 106 -13.16 5.83 -0.66
N GLY A 107 -13.02 6.47 -1.83
CA GLY A 107 -13.11 7.92 -2.01
C GLY A 107 -11.87 8.69 -1.56
N PHE A 108 -10.73 8.02 -1.42
CA PHE A 108 -9.45 8.69 -1.25
C PHE A 108 -8.81 8.95 -2.61
N LYS A 109 -8.18 10.10 -2.76
CA LYS A 109 -7.38 10.44 -3.92
C LYS A 109 -5.90 10.35 -3.53
N CYS A 110 -5.16 9.53 -4.26
CA CYS A 110 -3.73 9.29 -4.08
C CYS A 110 -2.97 9.76 -5.32
N VAL A 111 -2.22 10.87 -5.21
CA VAL A 111 -1.50 11.47 -6.34
C VAL A 111 0.00 11.39 -6.11
N THR A 112 0.73 10.87 -7.07
CA THR A 112 2.20 10.87 -7.06
C THR A 112 2.74 12.14 -7.72
N ILE A 113 3.66 12.83 -7.04
CA ILE A 113 4.32 14.03 -7.56
C ILE A 113 5.70 14.17 -6.89
N SER A 114 6.74 14.37 -7.70
CA SER A 114 8.11 14.63 -7.21
C SER A 114 8.53 13.68 -6.07
N GLU A 115 8.49 12.37 -6.35
CA GLU A 115 8.88 11.31 -5.40
C GLU A 115 8.05 11.26 -4.11
N LYS A 116 6.82 11.79 -4.13
CA LYS A 116 5.87 11.75 -3.00
C LYS A 116 4.54 11.21 -3.46
N ILE A 117 3.83 10.56 -2.55
CA ILE A 117 2.40 10.27 -2.72
C ILE A 117 1.61 11.14 -1.75
N VAL A 118 0.63 11.89 -2.27
CA VAL A 118 -0.26 12.75 -1.50
C VAL A 118 -1.61 12.08 -1.39
N ILE A 119 -2.11 11.94 -0.17
CA ILE A 119 -3.39 11.31 0.14
C ILE A 119 -4.37 12.40 0.55
N SER A 120 -5.52 12.43 -0.10
CA SER A 120 -6.61 13.34 0.20
C SER A 120 -7.95 12.63 0.17
N LYS A 121 -8.97 13.20 0.81
CA LYS A 121 -10.35 12.69 0.76
C LYS A 121 -11.30 13.87 0.81
N ARG A 122 -12.22 13.97 -0.15
CA ARG A 122 -13.14 15.13 -0.29
C ARG A 122 -12.37 16.47 -0.28
N GLU A 123 -11.32 16.57 -1.10
CA GLU A 123 -10.40 17.72 -1.17
C GLU A 123 -9.61 18.05 0.12
N MET A 124 -9.79 17.27 1.20
CA MET A 124 -9.05 17.47 2.43
C MET A 124 -7.73 16.69 2.40
N TYR A 125 -6.61 17.39 2.59
CA TYR A 125 -5.29 16.76 2.76
C TYR A 125 -5.31 15.82 3.98
N VAL A 126 -5.00 14.53 3.78
CA VAL A 126 -4.92 13.52 4.84
C VAL A 126 -3.47 13.33 5.28
N GLY A 127 -2.55 13.24 4.34
CA GLY A 127 -1.14 13.07 4.63
C GLY A 127 -0.35 12.74 3.38
N LYS A 128 0.90 12.30 3.55
CA LYS A 128 1.78 11.95 2.44
C LYS A 128 2.71 10.79 2.78
N GLY A 129 3.23 10.15 1.74
CA GLY A 129 4.37 9.26 1.80
C GLY A 129 5.48 9.74 0.87
N TYR A 130 6.65 9.14 1.02
CA TYR A 130 7.85 9.45 0.25
C TYR A 130 8.34 8.19 -0.45
N LEU A 131 8.82 8.33 -1.69
CA LEU A 131 9.47 7.24 -2.40
C LEU A 131 10.70 6.80 -1.62
N THR A 132 10.80 5.52 -1.33
CA THR A 132 11.89 4.90 -0.59
C THR A 132 11.99 3.48 -1.12
N GLU A 133 13.17 3.03 -1.56
CA GLU A 133 13.35 1.64 -1.99
C GLU A 133 12.33 1.16 -3.05
N GLY A 134 11.93 2.04 -3.98
CA GLY A 134 10.99 1.71 -5.06
C GLY A 134 9.50 1.74 -4.69
N LEU A 135 9.14 1.97 -3.42
CA LEU A 135 7.74 2.09 -2.96
C LEU A 135 7.50 3.38 -2.18
N TYR A 136 6.24 3.77 -1.99
CA TYR A 136 5.92 4.97 -1.21
C TYR A 136 5.70 4.64 0.26
N LYS A 137 6.67 4.99 1.12
CA LYS A 137 6.56 4.85 2.57
C LYS A 137 5.73 5.98 3.17
N MET A 138 4.70 5.65 3.94
CA MET A 138 3.86 6.64 4.60
C MET A 138 4.60 7.39 5.71
N ASN A 139 4.37 8.71 5.80
CA ASN A 139 4.91 9.55 6.85
C ASN A 139 3.94 9.67 8.04
N VAL A 140 4.04 8.70 8.95
CA VAL A 140 3.21 8.57 10.16
C VAL A 140 3.96 9.05 11.40
N ASN A 141 3.24 9.55 12.40
CA ASN A 141 3.80 9.82 13.73
C ASN A 141 4.06 8.48 14.43
N LYS A 142 5.24 8.33 15.02
CA LYS A 142 5.61 7.19 15.85
C LYS A 142 5.08 7.34 17.26
#